data_AF-A0A420W874-F1
#
_entry.id   AF-A0A420W874-F1
#
_cell.length_a   1.000
_cell.length_b   1.000
_cell.length_c   1.000
_cell.angle_alpha   90.00
_cell.angle_beta   90.00
_cell.angle_gamma   90.00
#
_symmetry.space_group_name_H-M   'P 1'
#
loop_
_entity.id
_entity.type
_entity.pdbx_description
1 polymer ?
#
loop_
_entity_poly.entity_id
_entity_poly.type
_entity_poly.pdbx_seq_one_letter_code
_entity_poly.pdbx_strand_id
1 'polypeptide(L)'
;MKVKVKPTLIFESSQLKPEYLVDALFFLSDRIKRLKLRIDAIFPGDPFVLPVAMLLSDKLSVPIKGESFLKEEERVFLLFSFLPFEEVSPQFIYDRVKLFRERFPLSPSLLTLSPEEVEGVDFQLLKAPLERIFSYRFLKEAKKNFFWPVRGEINHISQELWELAKLEAKNLLRVKRIRDSARRYLKDEELTALKSVDSDIELSLWERFKKGILTDPELPKREPEIRFKPEKLFQVKDKILSSVITSLLEFMAQELEYHFPTTLAYSNYEITEREGVLIVPTVREELNGADVVVEFSLKTKKEKDFERLFLTVKKALKEVENSLLKDAFKPQFEWTSDKELGRFNLYLSWFLDKELATKLYNRINREWLLSRLLSRKRTKGEFLEFLKFLKDFNFNLENLITLKSKLSSLWSKNRKLFELKKEQLREILDSKELWSLIGYLCAGTQSLPKELCKFLMEIKGLVSPHQFLAKTSTYWTPVIARRNLRAEWERVIKGKVDFSLKAEPLNPNSPVTYVIQSEDGKFLGYIPKVISHYLAAKERSGKKLKVRELYFEPDVFTENSYWVEIKCL
;
A
#
# COMPACT_ATOMS: atom_id res chain seq x y z
N MET A 1 27.76 10.03 -21.44
CA MET A 1 26.49 10.46 -20.83
C MET A 1 25.36 10.08 -21.78
N LYS A 2 24.45 9.18 -21.41
CA LYS A 2 23.22 8.97 -22.20
C LYS A 2 22.33 10.21 -21.99
N VAL A 3 21.96 10.88 -23.07
CA VAL A 3 21.00 11.99 -23.02
C VAL A 3 19.66 11.40 -22.57
N LYS A 4 19.16 11.84 -21.41
CA LYS A 4 17.86 11.40 -20.91
C LYS A 4 16.76 12.03 -21.76
N VAL A 5 16.02 11.20 -22.48
CA VAL A 5 14.83 11.63 -23.21
C VAL A 5 13.67 11.73 -22.22
N LYS A 6 13.09 12.91 -22.05
CA LYS A 6 11.93 13.11 -21.17
C LYS A 6 10.67 12.46 -21.75
N PRO A 7 9.67 12.08 -20.93
CA PRO A 7 8.36 11.67 -21.45
C PRO A 7 7.69 12.81 -22.22
N THR A 8 6.89 12.48 -23.24
CA THR A 8 6.07 13.45 -23.96
C THR A 8 4.70 13.55 -23.27
N LEU A 9 4.42 14.68 -22.61
CA LEU A 9 3.11 14.99 -22.02
C LEU A 9 2.17 15.54 -23.11
N ILE A 10 1.00 14.94 -23.29
CA ILE A 10 0.07 15.34 -24.36
C ILE A 10 -0.94 16.38 -23.88
N PHE A 11 -1.57 16.17 -22.73
CA PHE A 11 -2.61 17.05 -22.19
C PHE A 11 -2.41 17.34 -20.70
N GLU A 12 -2.86 18.51 -20.26
CA GLU A 12 -2.95 18.89 -18.84
C GLU A 12 -4.35 19.42 -18.54
N SER A 13 -4.90 19.04 -17.39
CA SER A 13 -6.22 19.50 -16.94
C SER A 13 -6.27 19.60 -15.42
N SER A 14 -6.98 20.62 -14.93
CA SER A 14 -7.22 20.81 -13.49
C SER A 14 -8.27 19.86 -12.90
N GLN A 15 -9.03 19.14 -13.74
CA GLN A 15 -10.07 18.20 -13.32
C GLN A 15 -10.05 16.96 -14.21
N LEU A 16 -10.44 15.81 -13.64
CA LEU A 16 -10.54 14.57 -14.39
C LEU A 16 -11.99 14.23 -14.71
N LYS A 17 -12.37 14.39 -15.99
CA LYS A 17 -13.67 13.91 -16.49
C LYS A 17 -13.50 12.67 -17.37
N PRO A 18 -14.37 11.65 -17.28
CA PRO A 18 -14.26 10.43 -18.10
C PRO A 18 -14.18 10.70 -19.60
N GLU A 19 -14.94 11.69 -20.09
CA GLU A 19 -14.91 12.12 -21.48
C GLU A 19 -13.57 12.72 -21.95
N TYR A 20 -12.79 13.33 -21.05
CA TYR A 20 -11.48 13.91 -21.37
C TYR A 20 -10.47 12.81 -21.68
N LEU A 21 -10.53 11.71 -20.94
CA LEU A 21 -9.73 10.52 -21.25
C LEU A 21 -10.05 9.99 -22.65
N VAL A 22 -11.33 9.93 -23.03
CA VAL A 22 -11.73 9.44 -24.36
C VAL A 22 -11.28 10.40 -25.47
N ASP A 23 -11.46 11.70 -25.28
CA ASP A 23 -11.01 12.70 -26.25
C ASP A 23 -9.49 12.65 -26.44
N ALA A 24 -8.73 12.54 -25.35
CA ALA A 24 -7.28 12.44 -25.42
C ALA A 24 -6.82 11.17 -26.17
N LEU A 25 -7.45 10.03 -25.89
CA LEU A 25 -7.19 8.78 -26.60
C LEU A 25 -7.51 8.88 -28.09
N PHE A 26 -8.64 9.50 -28.44
CA PHE A 26 -9.04 9.65 -29.84
C PHE A 26 -8.07 10.58 -30.58
N PHE A 27 -7.70 11.69 -29.96
CA PHE A 27 -6.69 12.61 -30.47
C PHE A 27 -5.37 11.88 -30.78
N LEU A 28 -4.86 11.08 -29.84
CA LEU A 28 -3.65 10.29 -30.03
C LEU A 28 -3.83 9.29 -31.19
N SER A 29 -4.96 8.57 -31.22
CA SER A 29 -5.22 7.55 -32.25
C SER A 29 -5.30 8.14 -33.67
N ASP A 30 -5.91 9.32 -33.82
CA ASP A 30 -6.03 10.00 -35.11
C ASP A 30 -4.67 10.45 -35.63
N ARG A 31 -3.78 10.91 -34.74
CA ARG A 31 -2.40 11.28 -35.10
C ARG A 31 -1.56 10.07 -35.49
N ILE A 32 -1.66 8.97 -34.74
CA ILE A 32 -0.98 7.70 -35.09
C ILE A 32 -1.39 7.25 -36.50
N LYS A 33 -2.69 7.31 -36.82
CA LYS A 33 -3.20 6.97 -38.16
C LYS A 33 -2.72 7.93 -39.23
N ARG A 34 -2.80 9.24 -38.98
CA ARG A 34 -2.36 10.30 -39.91
C ARG A 34 -0.88 10.11 -40.29
N LEU A 35 -0.04 9.79 -39.31
CA LEU A 35 1.40 9.56 -39.48
C LEU A 35 1.75 8.17 -40.03
N LYS A 36 0.75 7.29 -40.25
CA LYS A 36 0.93 5.91 -40.70
C LYS A 36 1.99 5.17 -39.86
N LEU A 37 1.93 5.34 -38.54
CA LEU A 37 2.81 4.67 -37.61
C LEU A 37 2.37 3.21 -37.48
N ARG A 38 3.30 2.28 -37.68
CA ARG A 38 3.04 0.85 -37.57
C ARG A 38 2.89 0.47 -36.09
N ILE A 39 1.78 -0.15 -35.75
CA ILE A 39 1.50 -0.77 -34.45
C ILE A 39 0.89 -2.13 -34.76
N ASP A 40 1.57 -3.20 -34.37
CA ASP A 40 1.12 -4.56 -34.69
C ASP A 40 0.15 -5.10 -33.62
N ALA A 41 0.27 -4.61 -32.39
CA ALA A 41 -0.59 -5.00 -31.28
C ALA A 41 -0.61 -3.96 -30.15
N ILE A 42 -1.65 -4.04 -29.31
CA ILE A 42 -1.71 -3.34 -28.02
C ILE A 42 -1.48 -4.35 -26.90
N PHE A 43 -0.66 -3.97 -25.93
CA PHE A 43 -0.41 -4.75 -24.73
C PHE A 43 -0.78 -3.97 -23.47
N PRO A 44 -1.77 -4.43 -22.68
CA PRO A 44 -2.07 -3.84 -21.39
C PRO A 44 -0.96 -4.20 -20.39
N GLY A 45 -0.21 -3.20 -19.95
CA GLY A 45 0.87 -3.31 -18.97
C GLY A 45 0.38 -3.70 -17.56
N ASP A 46 -0.89 -3.41 -17.25
CA ASP A 46 -1.59 -3.76 -16.01
C ASP A 46 -3.09 -4.02 -16.29
N PRO A 47 -3.83 -4.71 -15.39
CA PRO A 47 -5.23 -5.07 -15.64
C PRO A 47 -6.20 -3.86 -15.61
N PHE A 48 -5.84 -2.76 -14.97
CA PHE A 48 -6.74 -1.61 -14.82
C PHE A 48 -6.85 -0.78 -16.11
N VAL A 49 -5.84 -0.87 -17.00
CA VAL A 49 -5.83 -0.16 -18.29
C VAL A 49 -6.71 -0.82 -19.35
N LEU A 50 -7.24 -2.01 -19.08
CA LEU A 50 -7.90 -2.84 -20.08
C LEU A 50 -9.09 -2.15 -20.81
N PRO A 51 -9.97 -1.38 -20.14
CA PRO A 51 -11.01 -0.61 -20.84
C PRO A 51 -10.44 0.40 -21.83
N VAL A 52 -9.33 1.05 -21.48
CA VAL A 52 -8.63 2.01 -22.35
C VAL A 52 -7.95 1.29 -23.52
N ALA A 53 -7.32 0.15 -23.26
CA ALA A 53 -6.73 -0.69 -24.29
C ALA A 53 -7.78 -1.15 -25.32
N MET A 54 -8.99 -1.50 -24.88
CA MET A 54 -10.11 -1.87 -25.77
C MET A 54 -10.54 -0.71 -26.67
N LEU A 55 -10.71 0.49 -26.10
CA LEU A 55 -11.06 1.67 -26.90
C LEU A 55 -9.99 2.01 -27.93
N LEU A 56 -8.73 1.95 -27.54
CA LEU A 56 -7.62 2.25 -28.44
C LEU A 56 -7.45 1.17 -29.52
N SER A 57 -7.64 -0.11 -29.17
CA SER A 57 -7.67 -1.26 -30.08
C SER A 57 -8.72 -1.08 -31.16
N ASP A 58 -9.96 -0.78 -30.77
CA ASP A 58 -11.05 -0.53 -31.71
C ASP A 58 -10.75 0.65 -32.62
N LYS A 59 -10.20 1.73 -32.04
CA LYS A 59 -9.88 2.94 -32.81
C LYS A 59 -8.74 2.75 -33.77
N LEU A 60 -7.66 2.07 -33.40
CA LEU A 60 -6.52 1.83 -34.27
C LEU A 60 -6.71 0.63 -35.20
N SER A 61 -7.73 -0.20 -34.97
CA SER A 61 -7.97 -1.45 -35.68
C SER A 61 -6.79 -2.43 -35.53
N VAL A 62 -6.22 -2.49 -34.32
CA VAL A 62 -5.10 -3.37 -33.94
C VAL A 62 -5.53 -4.26 -32.79
N PRO A 63 -5.12 -5.54 -32.74
CA PRO A 63 -5.56 -6.46 -31.71
C PRO A 63 -4.89 -6.20 -30.35
N ILE A 64 -5.63 -6.46 -29.26
CA ILE A 64 -5.03 -6.68 -27.94
C ILE A 64 -4.45 -8.08 -27.91
N LYS A 65 -3.14 -8.21 -27.67
CA LYS A 65 -2.46 -9.51 -27.59
C LYS A 65 -1.83 -9.72 -26.21
N GLY A 66 -1.84 -10.96 -25.73
CA GLY A 66 -1.02 -11.39 -24.60
C GLY A 66 0.42 -11.67 -25.01
N GLU A 67 1.34 -11.70 -24.05
CA GLU A 67 2.79 -11.75 -24.31
C GLU A 67 3.24 -13.02 -25.07
N SER A 68 2.50 -14.12 -24.89
CA SER A 68 2.74 -15.39 -25.58
C SER A 68 2.36 -15.37 -27.08
N PHE A 69 1.54 -14.42 -27.51
CA PHE A 69 1.08 -14.29 -28.90
C PHE A 69 1.83 -13.20 -29.66
N LEU A 70 2.75 -12.50 -28.98
CA LEU A 70 3.59 -11.46 -29.56
C LEU A 70 4.86 -12.08 -30.16
N LYS A 71 5.24 -11.60 -31.35
CA LYS A 71 6.51 -11.95 -32.00
C LYS A 71 7.54 -10.84 -31.78
N GLU A 72 8.82 -11.18 -31.67
CA GLU A 72 9.88 -10.23 -31.30
C GLU A 72 10.03 -9.06 -32.29
N GLU A 73 9.69 -9.28 -33.56
CA GLU A 73 9.67 -8.28 -34.62
C GLU A 73 8.46 -7.33 -34.58
N GLU A 74 7.42 -7.63 -33.78
CA GLU A 74 6.23 -6.80 -33.66
C GLU A 74 6.51 -5.52 -32.86
N ARG A 75 5.98 -4.40 -33.35
CA ARG A 75 5.94 -3.15 -32.60
C ARG A 75 4.67 -3.07 -31.79
N VAL A 76 4.82 -3.17 -30.48
CA VAL A 76 3.70 -3.30 -29.55
C VAL A 76 3.53 -2.01 -28.77
N PHE A 77 2.30 -1.54 -28.64
CA PHE A 77 2.03 -0.36 -27.82
C PHE A 77 1.70 -0.78 -26.39
N LEU A 78 2.61 -0.52 -25.46
CA LEU A 78 2.51 -0.88 -24.05
C LEU A 78 1.72 0.20 -23.28
N LEU A 79 0.56 -0.15 -22.74
CA LEU A 79 -0.33 0.79 -22.05
C LEU A 79 -0.28 0.60 -20.54
N PHE A 80 -0.20 1.70 -19.78
CA PHE A 80 -0.31 1.69 -18.32
C PHE A 80 -1.51 2.52 -17.87
N SER A 81 -2.22 2.00 -16.88
CA SER A 81 -3.23 2.74 -16.14
C SER A 81 -2.57 3.75 -15.21
N PHE A 82 -3.41 4.56 -14.57
CA PHE A 82 -2.97 5.67 -13.76
C PHE A 82 -2.25 5.24 -12.47
N LEU A 83 -1.28 6.06 -12.01
CA LEU A 83 -0.42 5.78 -10.86
C LEU A 83 -1.05 5.61 -9.45
N PRO A 84 -2.26 6.07 -9.11
CA PRO A 84 -2.78 5.98 -7.74
C PRO A 84 -3.53 4.71 -7.42
N PHE A 85 -3.62 3.76 -8.36
CA PHE A 85 -3.87 2.40 -7.91
C PHE A 85 -2.67 2.02 -7.06
N GLU A 86 -2.88 1.77 -5.76
CA GLU A 86 -1.86 1.45 -4.74
C GLU A 86 -0.80 0.42 -5.22
N GLU A 87 -1.09 -0.31 -6.29
CA GLU A 87 -0.28 -1.37 -6.88
C GLU A 87 0.51 -0.93 -8.14
N VAL A 88 0.01 0.01 -8.96
CA VAL A 88 0.67 0.50 -10.19
C VAL A 88 1.61 1.67 -9.84
N SER A 89 2.67 1.36 -9.10
CA SER A 89 3.68 2.33 -8.68
C SER A 89 4.67 2.72 -9.81
N PRO A 90 5.46 3.81 -9.66
CA PRO A 90 6.55 4.10 -10.59
C PRO A 90 7.56 2.94 -10.73
N GLN A 91 7.83 2.22 -9.64
CA GLN A 91 8.68 1.02 -9.66
C GLN A 91 8.05 -0.11 -10.50
N PHE A 92 6.73 -0.28 -10.43
CA PHE A 92 6.02 -1.27 -11.25
C PHE A 92 6.17 -0.95 -12.75
N ILE A 93 5.93 0.32 -13.13
CA ILE A 93 6.08 0.77 -14.52
C ILE A 93 7.52 0.57 -14.98
N TYR A 94 8.51 0.99 -14.18
CA TYR A 94 9.93 0.76 -14.45
C TYR A 94 10.22 -0.73 -14.71
N ASP A 95 9.84 -1.61 -13.78
CA ASP A 95 10.11 -3.05 -13.85
C ASP A 95 9.44 -3.65 -15.11
N ARG A 96 8.19 -3.23 -15.41
CA ARG A 96 7.42 -3.72 -16.57
C ARG A 96 8.02 -3.24 -17.89
N VAL A 97 8.30 -1.95 -18.05
CA VAL A 97 8.88 -1.38 -19.28
C VAL A 97 10.23 -2.01 -19.56
N LYS A 98 11.08 -2.14 -18.52
CA LYS A 98 12.39 -2.76 -18.65
C LYS A 98 12.29 -4.20 -19.14
N LEU A 99 11.53 -5.04 -18.45
CA LEU A 99 11.36 -6.45 -18.82
C LEU A 99 10.72 -6.60 -20.21
N PHE A 100 9.72 -5.78 -20.52
CA PHE A 100 9.04 -5.84 -21.81
C PHE A 100 9.97 -5.48 -22.98
N ARG A 101 10.81 -4.46 -22.81
CA ARG A 101 11.75 -4.01 -23.85
C ARG A 101 12.99 -4.88 -23.99
N GLU A 102 13.28 -5.78 -23.04
CA GLU A 102 14.25 -6.85 -23.27
C GLU A 102 13.84 -7.73 -24.46
N ARG A 103 12.52 -7.91 -24.67
CA ARG A 103 11.95 -8.74 -25.74
C ARG A 103 11.43 -7.93 -26.93
N PHE A 104 10.86 -6.74 -26.67
CA PHE A 104 10.31 -5.85 -27.70
C PHE A 104 10.97 -4.46 -27.62
N PRO A 105 12.23 -4.31 -28.05
CA PRO A 105 13.03 -3.10 -27.79
C PRO A 105 12.48 -1.83 -28.44
N LEU A 106 11.71 -1.95 -29.53
CA LEU A 106 11.15 -0.82 -30.28
C LEU A 106 9.69 -0.48 -29.88
N SER A 107 9.21 -1.04 -28.77
CA SER A 107 7.83 -0.91 -28.33
C SER A 107 7.64 0.31 -27.40
N PRO A 108 6.86 1.32 -27.83
CA PRO A 108 6.63 2.50 -27.02
C PRO A 108 5.65 2.23 -25.86
N SER A 109 5.74 3.03 -24.81
CA SER A 109 4.90 2.97 -23.61
C SER A 109 4.07 4.23 -23.43
N LEU A 110 2.82 4.09 -22.98
CA LEU A 110 1.89 5.18 -22.71
C LEU A 110 1.29 5.03 -21.32
N LEU A 111 1.47 6.04 -20.48
CA LEU A 111 0.72 6.21 -19.24
C LEU A 111 -0.54 7.02 -19.51
N THR A 112 -1.71 6.48 -19.20
CA THR A 112 -2.99 7.12 -19.55
C THR A 112 -3.31 8.36 -18.72
N LEU A 113 -2.85 8.41 -17.46
CA LEU A 113 -3.17 9.50 -16.55
C LEU A 113 -2.22 9.50 -15.33
N SER A 114 -1.80 10.67 -14.87
CA SER A 114 -1.07 10.84 -13.60
C SER A 114 -1.23 12.28 -13.08
N PRO A 115 -1.18 12.55 -11.77
CA PRO A 115 -1.15 13.93 -11.25
C PRO A 115 0.18 14.63 -11.53
N GLU A 116 1.25 13.86 -11.67
CA GLU A 116 2.62 14.31 -11.84
C GLU A 116 3.18 13.78 -13.17
N GLU A 117 4.25 14.40 -13.66
CA GLU A 117 5.00 13.86 -14.80
C GLU A 117 5.83 12.65 -14.38
N VAL A 118 5.63 11.53 -15.05
CA VAL A 118 6.26 10.26 -14.68
C VAL A 118 7.45 9.99 -15.58
N GLU A 119 8.64 10.06 -15.01
CA GLU A 119 9.85 9.62 -15.68
C GLU A 119 9.81 8.10 -15.91
N GLY A 120 10.13 7.65 -17.13
CA GLY A 120 10.22 6.23 -17.49
C GLY A 120 9.10 5.68 -18.38
N VAL A 121 8.17 6.53 -18.83
CA VAL A 121 7.29 6.24 -19.96
C VAL A 121 7.64 7.09 -21.17
N ASP A 122 7.24 6.65 -22.38
CA ASP A 122 7.45 7.45 -23.57
C ASP A 122 6.42 8.57 -23.68
N PHE A 123 5.18 8.26 -23.36
CA PHE A 123 4.07 9.20 -23.43
C PHE A 123 3.30 9.22 -22.12
N GLN A 124 2.90 10.41 -21.71
CA GLN A 124 1.88 10.60 -20.69
C GLN A 124 0.70 11.31 -21.34
N LEU A 125 -0.45 10.63 -21.37
CA LEU A 125 -1.62 11.11 -22.10
C LEU A 125 -2.23 12.34 -21.42
N LEU A 126 -2.48 12.27 -20.11
CA LEU A 126 -3.15 13.32 -19.36
C LEU A 126 -2.46 13.53 -18.02
N LYS A 127 -2.15 14.78 -17.69
CA LYS A 127 -1.78 15.23 -16.35
C LYS A 127 -3.00 15.85 -15.68
N ALA A 128 -3.57 15.18 -14.68
CA ALA A 128 -4.75 15.65 -13.96
C ALA A 128 -4.87 15.02 -12.57
N PRO A 129 -5.62 15.65 -11.64
CA PRO A 129 -5.95 15.05 -10.36
C PRO A 129 -6.64 13.70 -10.52
N LEU A 130 -6.48 12.86 -9.52
CA LEU A 130 -6.89 11.48 -9.60
C LEU A 130 -8.29 11.30 -9.03
N GLU A 131 -9.22 10.94 -9.91
CA GLU A 131 -10.60 10.65 -9.55
C GLU A 131 -11.00 9.26 -10.05
N ARG A 132 -11.99 8.66 -9.39
CA ARG A 132 -12.47 7.33 -9.75
C ARG A 132 -13.33 7.39 -11.01
N ILE A 133 -12.77 6.94 -12.13
CA ILE A 133 -13.49 6.83 -13.41
C ILE A 133 -14.23 5.48 -13.56
N PHE A 134 -13.68 4.39 -13.02
CA PHE A 134 -14.21 3.03 -13.21
C PHE A 134 -15.07 2.54 -12.04
N SER A 135 -15.96 1.58 -12.30
CA SER A 135 -16.79 0.98 -11.25
C SER A 135 -15.98 0.17 -10.23
N TYR A 136 -16.49 0.12 -8.99
CA TYR A 136 -15.87 -0.69 -7.93
C TYR A 136 -15.80 -2.18 -8.29
N ARG A 137 -16.79 -2.69 -9.05
CA ARG A 137 -16.84 -4.08 -9.50
C ARG A 137 -15.66 -4.39 -10.43
N PHE A 138 -15.42 -3.54 -11.43
CA PHE A 138 -14.27 -3.67 -12.31
C PHE A 138 -12.96 -3.57 -11.53
N LEU A 139 -12.81 -2.56 -10.67
CA LEU A 139 -11.59 -2.36 -9.88
C LEU A 139 -11.26 -3.56 -8.97
N LYS A 140 -12.27 -4.15 -8.34
CA LYS A 140 -12.11 -5.33 -7.50
C LYS A 140 -11.63 -6.54 -8.31
N GLU A 141 -12.18 -6.75 -9.50
CA GLU A 141 -11.78 -7.86 -10.37
C GLU A 141 -10.41 -7.63 -11.02
N ALA A 142 -10.11 -6.40 -11.45
CA ALA A 142 -8.80 -6.02 -11.96
C ALA A 142 -7.71 -6.28 -10.90
N LYS A 143 -7.98 -5.93 -9.64
CA LYS A 143 -7.07 -6.21 -8.52
C LYS A 143 -6.77 -7.71 -8.33
N LYS A 144 -7.76 -8.59 -8.49
CA LYS A 144 -7.52 -10.05 -8.39
C LYS A 144 -6.63 -10.61 -9.51
N ASN A 145 -6.50 -9.87 -10.61
CA ASN A 145 -5.68 -10.22 -11.76
C ASN A 145 -4.44 -9.31 -11.89
N PHE A 146 -4.14 -8.53 -10.85
CA PHE A 146 -2.91 -7.76 -10.78
C PHE A 146 -1.76 -8.66 -10.33
N PHE A 147 -0.66 -8.61 -11.06
CA PHE A 147 0.56 -9.33 -10.75
C PHE A 147 1.76 -8.44 -11.04
N TRP A 148 2.82 -8.60 -10.25
CA TRP A 148 4.03 -7.83 -10.46
C TRP A 148 4.83 -8.42 -11.62
N PRO A 149 5.41 -7.58 -12.50
CA PRO A 149 6.15 -8.04 -13.65
C PRO A 149 7.32 -8.94 -13.30
N VAL A 150 7.41 -10.05 -14.03
CA VAL A 150 8.51 -11.00 -13.92
C VAL A 150 8.76 -11.61 -15.30
N ARG A 151 10.00 -12.03 -15.56
CA ARG A 151 10.37 -12.73 -16.79
C ARG A 151 9.49 -13.98 -16.98
N GLY A 152 9.00 -14.21 -18.20
CA GLY A 152 8.14 -15.35 -18.53
C GLY A 152 6.68 -15.22 -18.07
N GLU A 153 6.27 -14.04 -17.59
CA GLU A 153 4.89 -13.78 -17.17
C GLU A 153 3.88 -14.00 -18.30
N ILE A 154 2.71 -14.51 -17.92
CA ILE A 154 1.53 -14.55 -18.78
C ILE A 154 0.55 -13.54 -18.21
N ASN A 155 0.25 -12.48 -18.95
CA ASN A 155 -0.91 -11.66 -18.64
C ASN A 155 -2.19 -12.49 -18.86
N HIS A 156 -2.66 -13.15 -17.81
CA HIS A 156 -3.91 -13.88 -17.82
C HIS A 156 -5.06 -12.95 -17.44
N ILE A 157 -5.90 -12.64 -18.42
CA ILE A 157 -7.11 -11.87 -18.24
C ILE A 157 -8.27 -12.87 -18.07
N SER A 158 -8.87 -12.90 -16.88
CA SER A 158 -10.07 -13.72 -16.66
C SER A 158 -11.21 -13.28 -17.58
N GLN A 159 -12.08 -14.21 -17.98
CA GLN A 159 -13.28 -13.88 -18.75
C GLN A 159 -14.14 -12.83 -18.05
N GLU A 160 -14.27 -12.91 -16.73
CA GLU A 160 -14.99 -11.91 -15.93
C GLU A 160 -14.36 -10.51 -16.07
N LEU A 161 -13.03 -10.41 -15.94
CA LEU A 161 -12.32 -9.13 -16.10
C LEU A 161 -12.51 -8.56 -17.52
N TRP A 162 -12.44 -9.42 -18.53
CA TRP A 162 -12.62 -9.04 -19.94
C TRP A 162 -14.03 -8.48 -20.20
N GLU A 163 -15.07 -9.16 -19.73
CA GLU A 163 -16.45 -8.70 -19.91
C GLU A 163 -16.75 -7.41 -19.11
N LEU A 164 -16.22 -7.28 -17.89
CA LEU A 164 -16.31 -6.04 -17.12
C LEU A 164 -15.59 -4.89 -17.84
N ALA A 165 -14.40 -5.12 -18.39
CA ALA A 165 -13.66 -4.10 -19.13
C ALA A 165 -14.41 -3.60 -20.38
N LYS A 166 -15.08 -4.50 -21.11
CA LYS A 166 -15.95 -4.12 -22.24
C LYS A 166 -17.10 -3.20 -21.80
N LEU A 167 -17.71 -3.47 -20.64
CA LEU A 167 -18.77 -2.62 -20.09
C LEU A 167 -18.24 -1.24 -19.72
N GLU A 168 -17.08 -1.16 -19.08
CA GLU A 168 -16.43 0.11 -18.75
C GLU A 168 -16.06 0.91 -20.01
N ALA A 169 -15.51 0.26 -21.04
CA ALA A 169 -15.22 0.91 -22.32
C ALA A 169 -16.48 1.47 -22.99
N LYS A 170 -17.59 0.71 -23.00
CA LYS A 170 -18.89 1.18 -23.50
C LYS A 170 -19.42 2.37 -22.69
N ASN A 171 -19.24 2.36 -21.37
CA ASN A 171 -19.65 3.46 -20.49
C ASN A 171 -18.85 4.74 -20.77
N LEU A 172 -17.53 4.65 -20.94
CA LEU A 172 -16.69 5.79 -21.34
C LEU A 172 -17.20 6.43 -22.64
N LEU A 173 -17.48 5.61 -23.67
CA LEU A 173 -18.05 6.08 -24.94
C LEU A 173 -19.45 6.67 -24.78
N ARG A 174 -20.27 6.13 -23.88
CA ARG A 174 -21.61 6.64 -23.59
C ARG A 174 -21.52 8.03 -22.95
N VAL A 175 -20.65 8.21 -21.96
CA VAL A 175 -20.45 9.51 -21.28
C VAL A 175 -19.99 10.57 -22.28
N LYS A 176 -18.99 10.26 -23.12
CA LYS A 176 -18.57 11.15 -24.20
C LYS A 176 -19.73 11.51 -25.14
N ARG A 177 -20.54 10.53 -25.57
CA ARG A 177 -21.70 10.77 -26.45
C ARG A 177 -22.75 11.66 -25.80
N ILE A 178 -23.08 11.45 -24.52
CA ILE A 178 -24.01 12.29 -23.79
C ILE A 178 -23.52 13.73 -23.76
N ARG A 179 -22.23 13.92 -23.42
CA ARG A 179 -21.61 15.24 -23.46
C ARG A 179 -21.67 15.86 -24.85
N ASP A 180 -21.23 15.16 -25.90
CA ASP A 180 -21.22 15.69 -27.26
C ASP A 180 -22.62 16.06 -27.77
N SER A 181 -23.65 15.32 -27.37
CA SER A 181 -25.05 15.70 -27.62
C SER A 181 -25.46 16.93 -26.82
N ALA A 182 -25.08 17.02 -25.55
CA ALA A 182 -25.36 18.17 -24.69
C ALA A 182 -24.68 19.45 -25.18
N ARG A 183 -23.47 19.35 -25.78
CA ARG A 183 -22.74 20.49 -26.36
C ARG A 183 -23.55 21.28 -27.40
N ARG A 184 -24.53 20.65 -28.07
CA ARG A 184 -25.43 21.34 -29.00
C ARG A 184 -26.36 22.35 -28.34
N TYR A 185 -26.52 22.25 -27.02
CA TYR A 185 -27.43 23.06 -26.21
C TYR A 185 -26.70 23.98 -25.22
N LEU A 186 -25.38 23.83 -25.07
CA LEU A 186 -24.55 24.62 -24.16
C LEU A 186 -24.01 25.85 -24.89
N LYS A 187 -23.86 26.98 -24.18
CA LYS A 187 -23.25 28.20 -24.74
C LYS A 187 -21.75 28.00 -24.94
N ASP A 188 -21.14 28.70 -25.90
CA ASP A 188 -19.71 28.56 -26.25
C ASP A 188 -18.75 28.71 -25.07
N GLU A 189 -19.12 29.50 -24.05
CA GLU A 189 -18.33 29.70 -22.82
C GLU A 189 -18.28 28.46 -21.89
N GLU A 190 -19.20 27.50 -22.05
CA GLU A 190 -19.22 26.25 -21.26
C GLU A 190 -18.45 25.10 -21.95
N LEU A 191 -17.95 25.31 -23.17
CA LEU A 191 -17.23 24.33 -23.98
C LEU A 191 -15.72 24.36 -23.71
N THR A 192 -15.27 23.81 -22.58
CA THR A 192 -13.84 23.55 -22.37
C THR A 192 -13.39 22.33 -23.17
N ALA A 193 -12.65 22.56 -24.26
CA ALA A 193 -11.94 21.54 -25.01
C ALA A 193 -10.55 21.30 -24.41
N LEU A 194 -10.08 20.05 -24.41
CA LEU A 194 -8.71 19.72 -24.03
C LEU A 194 -7.74 20.38 -25.02
N LYS A 195 -6.84 21.24 -24.52
CA LYS A 195 -5.74 21.81 -25.28
C LYS A 195 -4.49 20.99 -25.04
N SER A 196 -3.77 20.67 -26.11
CA SER A 196 -2.51 19.97 -25.96
C SER A 196 -1.42 20.89 -25.40
N VAL A 197 -0.54 20.31 -24.58
CA VAL A 197 0.62 20.99 -23.99
C VAL A 197 1.80 21.03 -24.97
N ASP A 198 1.99 19.97 -25.75
CA ASP A 198 3.09 19.87 -26.72
C ASP A 198 2.61 20.41 -28.09
N SER A 199 3.29 21.43 -28.60
CA SER A 199 3.03 22.00 -29.92
C SER A 199 3.43 21.07 -31.07
N ASP A 200 4.37 20.14 -30.84
CA ASP A 200 4.98 19.29 -31.87
C ASP A 200 4.79 17.78 -31.60
N ILE A 201 3.62 17.39 -31.08
CA ILE A 201 3.28 15.98 -30.79
C ILE A 201 3.52 15.06 -31.98
N GLU A 202 3.27 15.52 -33.21
CA GLU A 202 3.48 14.70 -34.41
C GLU A 202 4.95 14.32 -34.60
N LEU A 203 5.88 15.26 -34.31
CA LEU A 203 7.31 14.99 -34.31
C LEU A 203 7.66 14.01 -33.18
N SER A 204 7.20 14.27 -31.95
CA SER A 204 7.41 13.38 -30.79
C SER A 204 6.94 11.94 -31.07
N LEU A 205 5.75 11.79 -31.66
CA LEU A 205 5.21 10.50 -32.10
C LEU A 205 6.08 9.86 -33.17
N TRP A 206 6.47 10.61 -34.19
CA TRP A 206 7.32 10.11 -35.26
C TRP A 206 8.70 9.67 -34.75
N GLU A 207 9.34 10.41 -33.85
CA GLU A 207 10.65 10.04 -33.30
C GLU A 207 10.59 8.76 -32.47
N ARG A 208 9.60 8.63 -31.58
CA ARG A 208 9.45 7.43 -30.74
C ARG A 208 9.05 6.21 -31.56
N PHE A 209 8.09 6.35 -32.46
CA PHE A 209 7.62 5.20 -33.27
C PHE A 209 8.52 4.90 -34.47
N LYS A 210 9.10 5.87 -35.18
CA LYS A 210 9.91 5.60 -36.39
C LYS A 210 11.41 5.54 -36.10
N LYS A 211 11.97 6.48 -35.33
CA LYS A 211 13.40 6.48 -34.97
C LYS A 211 13.72 5.56 -33.79
N GLY A 212 12.73 5.14 -33.00
CA GLY A 212 12.95 4.31 -31.82
C GLY A 212 13.64 5.05 -30.68
N ILE A 213 13.51 6.38 -30.61
CA ILE A 213 14.07 7.19 -29.53
C ILE A 213 13.13 7.07 -28.32
N LEU A 214 13.30 5.98 -27.57
CA LEU A 214 12.48 5.67 -26.40
C LEU A 214 13.15 6.14 -25.11
N THR A 215 12.34 6.47 -24.11
CA THR A 215 12.78 6.89 -22.78
C THR A 215 13.37 5.68 -22.03
N ASP A 216 14.63 5.72 -21.61
CA ASP A 216 15.18 4.72 -20.68
C ASP A 216 14.54 4.92 -19.29
N PRO A 217 13.87 3.91 -18.69
CA PRO A 217 13.25 4.07 -17.39
C PRO A 217 14.31 4.19 -16.30
N GLU A 218 14.09 5.09 -15.32
CA GLU A 218 14.95 5.28 -14.16
C GLU A 218 14.11 5.43 -12.88
N LEU A 219 14.71 5.08 -11.73
CA LEU A 219 14.06 5.21 -10.43
C LEU A 219 14.46 6.53 -9.76
N PRO A 220 13.52 7.24 -9.12
CA PRO A 220 13.85 8.41 -8.33
C PRO A 220 14.77 8.00 -7.16
N LYS A 221 15.83 8.78 -6.94
CA LYS A 221 16.75 8.57 -5.82
C LYS A 221 16.02 8.91 -4.52
N ARG A 222 15.92 7.96 -3.59
CA ARG A 222 15.41 8.21 -2.24
C ARG A 222 16.45 8.99 -1.42
N GLU A 223 16.01 10.05 -0.76
CA GLU A 223 16.83 10.77 0.23
C GLU A 223 17.04 9.89 1.47
N PRO A 224 18.22 9.97 2.13
CA PRO A 224 18.51 9.17 3.30
C PRO A 224 17.67 9.60 4.50
N GLU A 225 17.01 8.63 5.14
CA GLU A 225 16.31 8.83 6.42
C GLU A 225 17.32 9.25 7.51
N ILE A 226 17.03 10.36 8.17
CA ILE A 226 17.80 10.86 9.31
C ILE A 226 17.59 9.90 10.49
N ARG A 227 18.66 9.26 10.97
CA ARG A 227 18.64 8.43 12.18
C ARG A 227 18.74 9.32 13.41
N PHE A 228 17.62 9.55 14.07
CA PHE A 228 17.61 10.14 15.41
C PHE A 228 18.07 9.11 16.46
N LYS A 229 18.40 9.54 17.69
CA LYS A 229 18.70 8.68 18.86
C LYS A 229 17.65 8.90 19.94
N PRO A 230 17.21 7.84 20.66
CA PRO A 230 16.04 7.95 21.53
C PRO A 230 16.39 8.71 22.80
N GLU A 231 15.75 9.86 22.97
CA GLU A 231 15.83 10.72 24.15
C GLU A 231 14.44 10.83 24.78
N LYS A 232 14.38 10.73 26.10
CA LYS A 232 13.14 10.97 26.84
C LYS A 232 12.83 12.46 26.82
N LEU A 233 11.57 12.81 26.58
CA LEU A 233 11.15 14.21 26.49
C LEU A 233 11.03 14.90 27.85
N PHE A 234 10.88 14.11 28.92
CA PHE A 234 11.03 14.61 30.28
C PHE A 234 11.59 13.54 31.22
N GLN A 235 12.53 13.96 32.07
CA GLN A 235 13.07 13.15 33.16
C GLN A 235 13.19 14.03 34.41
N VAL A 236 12.17 13.92 35.26
CA VAL A 236 12.08 14.61 36.56
C VAL A 236 12.67 13.66 37.62
N LYS A 237 13.65 14.14 38.39
CA LYS A 237 14.30 13.39 39.48
C LYS A 237 13.36 13.22 40.67
N ASP A 238 12.56 14.24 40.96
CA ASP A 238 11.58 14.18 42.05
C ASP A 238 10.39 13.26 41.65
N LYS A 239 10.14 12.24 42.48
CA LYS A 239 9.10 11.23 42.23
C LYS A 239 7.68 11.80 42.34
N ILE A 240 7.46 12.76 43.23
CA ILE A 240 6.16 13.40 43.43
C ILE A 240 5.85 14.26 42.22
N LEU A 241 6.78 15.13 41.82
CA LEU A 241 6.63 15.97 40.63
C LEU A 241 6.45 15.11 39.37
N SER A 242 7.26 14.06 39.20
CA SER A 242 7.12 13.14 38.07
C SER A 242 5.73 12.49 38.01
N SER A 243 5.19 12.05 39.15
CA SER A 243 3.86 11.42 39.20
C SER A 243 2.74 12.40 38.90
N VAL A 244 2.84 13.64 39.40
CA VAL A 244 1.85 14.71 39.16
C VAL A 244 1.80 15.07 37.69
N ILE A 245 2.97 15.32 37.09
CA ILE A 245 3.07 15.71 35.69
C ILE A 245 2.58 14.59 34.78
N THR A 246 2.96 13.34 35.07
CA THR A 246 2.49 12.17 34.32
C THR A 246 0.96 12.04 34.40
N SER A 247 0.39 12.20 35.61
CA SER A 247 -1.07 12.13 35.80
C SER A 247 -1.80 13.24 35.07
N LEU A 248 -1.24 14.46 35.07
CA LEU A 248 -1.82 15.61 34.38
C LEU A 248 -1.86 15.39 32.87
N LEU A 249 -0.73 14.96 32.29
CA LEU A 249 -0.62 14.70 30.87
C LEU A 249 -1.53 13.56 30.42
N GLU A 250 -1.63 12.48 31.18
CA GLU A 250 -2.54 11.35 30.88
C GLU A 250 -4.02 11.75 31.03
N PHE A 251 -4.35 12.60 32.00
CA PHE A 251 -5.71 13.14 32.14
C PHE A 251 -6.09 13.99 30.93
N MET A 252 -5.23 14.93 30.53
CA MET A 252 -5.46 15.74 29.33
C MET A 252 -5.55 14.89 28.06
N ALA A 253 -4.71 13.86 27.93
CA ALA A 253 -4.79 12.94 26.81
C ALA A 253 -6.15 12.22 26.75
N GLN A 254 -6.67 11.77 27.90
CA GLN A 254 -7.98 11.11 27.96
C GLN A 254 -9.12 12.04 27.54
N GLU A 255 -9.17 13.26 28.07
CA GLU A 255 -10.22 14.22 27.72
C GLU A 255 -10.24 14.52 26.22
N LEU A 256 -9.07 14.50 25.58
CA LEU A 256 -8.92 14.68 24.15
C LEU A 256 -9.27 13.42 23.34
N GLU A 257 -8.99 12.21 23.85
CA GLU A 257 -9.32 10.92 23.21
C GLU A 257 -10.82 10.78 22.87
N TYR A 258 -11.71 11.38 23.67
CA TYR A 258 -13.16 11.39 23.42
C TYR A 258 -13.57 12.16 22.16
N HIS A 259 -12.70 13.04 21.66
CA HIS A 259 -13.00 13.96 20.56
C HIS A 259 -12.06 13.76 19.36
N PHE A 260 -10.82 13.37 19.62
CA PHE A 260 -9.78 13.21 18.62
C PHE A 260 -8.92 11.98 18.91
N PRO A 261 -8.42 11.26 17.88
CA PRO A 261 -7.30 10.36 18.05
C PRO A 261 -6.12 11.12 18.70
N THR A 262 -5.76 10.77 19.93
CA THR A 262 -4.81 11.54 20.73
C THR A 262 -3.59 10.69 21.06
N THR A 263 -2.41 11.29 21.05
CA THR A 263 -1.16 10.62 21.41
C THR A 263 -0.29 11.49 22.30
N LEU A 264 0.00 11.02 23.51
CA LEU A 264 0.99 11.62 24.41
C LEU A 264 2.38 11.01 24.18
N ALA A 265 3.35 11.86 23.86
CA ALA A 265 4.74 11.49 23.60
C ALA A 265 5.59 11.51 24.89
N TYR A 266 6.30 10.42 25.18
CA TYR A 266 7.29 10.36 26.29
C TYR A 266 8.74 10.40 25.81
N SER A 267 8.97 10.21 24.51
CA SER A 267 10.27 10.22 23.87
C SER A 267 10.23 10.96 22.55
N ASN A 268 11.36 11.49 22.11
CA ASN A 268 11.48 12.24 20.86
C ASN A 268 11.04 11.44 19.62
N TYR A 269 11.12 10.10 19.63
CA TYR A 269 10.58 9.24 18.56
C TYR A 269 9.06 9.20 18.49
N GLU A 270 8.39 9.54 19.59
CA GLU A 270 6.94 9.60 19.62
C GLU A 270 6.43 10.92 19.05
N ILE A 271 7.31 11.89 18.75
CA ILE A 271 6.96 13.12 18.03
C ILE A 271 6.95 12.82 16.53
N THR A 272 5.77 12.60 15.97
CA THR A 272 5.59 12.32 14.55
C THR A 272 4.32 13.00 14.07
N GLU A 273 4.35 13.58 12.87
CA GLU A 273 3.15 14.16 12.28
C GLU A 273 2.09 13.09 11.98
N ARG A 274 0.88 13.25 12.52
CA ARG A 274 -0.24 12.32 12.37
C ARG A 274 -1.56 13.06 12.40
N GLU A 275 -2.60 12.52 11.76
CA GLU A 275 -3.97 13.00 11.93
C GLU A 275 -4.42 12.83 13.39
N GLY A 276 -5.08 13.86 13.93
CA GLY A 276 -5.44 13.93 15.36
C GLY A 276 -4.51 14.81 16.18
N VAL A 277 -4.53 14.64 17.51
CA VAL A 277 -3.81 15.49 18.47
C VAL A 277 -2.55 14.78 18.96
N LEU A 278 -1.39 15.40 18.75
CA LEU A 278 -0.12 14.99 19.35
C LEU A 278 0.19 15.91 20.55
N ILE A 279 0.40 15.32 21.71
CA ILE A 279 0.79 16.02 22.94
C ILE A 279 2.28 15.78 23.16
N VAL A 280 3.07 16.85 23.12
CA VAL A 280 4.53 16.85 23.30
C VAL A 280 4.88 17.63 24.57
N PRO A 281 5.18 16.95 25.68
CA PRO A 281 5.60 17.60 26.90
C PRO A 281 7.12 17.87 26.90
N THR A 282 7.50 19.05 27.37
CA THR A 282 8.86 19.42 27.76
C THR A 282 8.81 19.87 29.21
N VAL A 283 9.62 19.26 30.07
CA VAL A 283 9.60 19.55 31.51
C VAL A 283 11.00 19.89 31.99
N ARG A 284 11.12 20.99 32.73
CA ARG A 284 12.36 21.41 33.39
C ARG A 284 12.13 21.54 34.90
N GLU A 285 12.97 20.90 35.69
CA GLU A 285 12.96 21.12 37.15
C GLU A 285 13.63 22.47 37.43
N GLU A 286 12.86 23.44 37.92
CA GLU A 286 13.33 24.79 38.23
C GLU A 286 12.75 25.26 39.57
N LEU A 287 13.53 26.01 40.36
CA LEU A 287 13.10 26.76 41.55
C LEU A 287 12.12 26.03 42.49
N ASN A 288 12.49 24.83 42.98
CA ASN A 288 11.64 24.01 43.86
C ASN A 288 10.26 23.66 43.26
N GLY A 289 10.20 23.43 41.95
CA GLY A 289 9.02 23.00 41.22
C GLY A 289 9.39 22.39 39.88
N ALA A 290 8.42 22.38 38.95
CA ALA A 290 8.66 22.00 37.57
C ALA A 290 7.96 22.97 36.63
N ASP A 291 8.69 23.49 35.65
CA ASP A 291 8.11 24.20 34.52
C ASP A 291 7.70 23.17 33.45
N VAL A 292 6.40 23.14 33.15
CA VAL A 292 5.79 22.18 32.23
C VAL A 292 5.30 22.93 31.01
N VAL A 293 5.96 22.70 29.87
CA VAL A 293 5.54 23.20 28.57
C VAL A 293 4.97 22.05 27.77
N VAL A 294 3.74 22.17 27.28
CA VAL A 294 3.06 21.14 26.51
C VAL A 294 2.61 21.71 25.18
N GLU A 295 3.12 21.15 24.08
CA GLU A 295 2.63 21.43 22.74
C GLU A 295 1.53 20.41 22.39
N PHE A 296 0.36 20.92 22.02
CA PHE A 296 -0.73 20.16 21.42
C PHE A 296 -0.77 20.49 19.93
N SER A 297 -0.24 19.60 19.09
CA SER A 297 -0.26 19.74 17.63
C SER A 297 -1.43 18.95 17.06
N LEU A 298 -2.39 19.64 16.46
CA LEU A 298 -3.52 19.05 15.73
C LEU A 298 -3.30 19.15 14.23
N LYS A 299 -3.32 18.00 13.56
CA LYS A 299 -3.36 17.91 12.09
C LYS A 299 -4.78 17.55 11.66
N THR A 300 -5.47 18.52 11.04
CA THR A 300 -6.84 18.36 10.54
C THR A 300 -7.09 19.25 9.34
N LYS A 301 -8.01 18.84 8.45
CA LYS A 301 -8.45 19.63 7.29
C LYS A 301 -9.59 20.61 7.62
N LYS A 302 -10.09 20.63 8.86
CA LYS A 302 -11.26 21.42 9.28
C LYS A 302 -10.92 22.41 10.39
N GLU A 303 -11.02 23.71 10.14
CA GLU A 303 -10.72 24.75 11.14
C GLU A 303 -11.60 24.65 12.41
N LYS A 304 -12.86 24.20 12.30
CA LYS A 304 -13.77 24.02 13.45
C LYS A 304 -13.26 23.00 14.49
N ASP A 305 -12.39 22.08 14.09
CA ASP A 305 -11.80 21.10 15.01
C ASP A 305 -10.76 21.76 15.93
N PHE A 306 -10.18 22.90 15.53
CA PHE A 306 -9.23 23.64 16.37
C PHE A 306 -9.92 24.39 17.51
N GLU A 307 -11.05 25.06 17.25
CA GLU A 307 -11.87 25.67 18.30
C GLU A 307 -12.30 24.62 19.34
N ARG A 308 -12.66 23.43 18.84
CA ARG A 308 -13.02 22.29 19.70
C ARG A 308 -11.83 21.80 20.52
N LEU A 309 -10.63 21.68 19.94
CA LEU A 309 -9.40 21.36 20.68
C LEU A 309 -9.15 22.35 21.81
N PHE A 310 -9.15 23.65 21.49
CA PHE A 310 -8.89 24.71 22.46
C PHE A 310 -9.92 24.67 23.60
N LEU A 311 -11.22 24.54 23.28
CA LEU A 311 -12.27 24.44 24.28
C LEU A 311 -12.13 23.18 25.16
N THR A 312 -11.77 22.04 24.59
CA THR A 312 -11.55 20.80 25.34
C THR A 312 -10.36 20.92 26.29
N VAL A 313 -9.20 21.41 25.82
CA VAL A 313 -8.01 21.60 26.68
C VAL A 313 -8.31 22.61 27.79
N LYS A 314 -8.97 23.73 27.45
CA LYS A 314 -9.37 24.75 28.43
C LYS A 314 -10.37 24.20 29.45
N LYS A 315 -11.30 23.35 29.04
CA LYS A 315 -12.27 22.70 29.94
C LYS A 315 -11.55 21.71 30.88
N ALA A 316 -10.69 20.86 30.34
CA ALA A 316 -9.90 19.91 31.12
C ALA A 316 -9.04 20.64 32.17
N LEU A 317 -8.37 21.74 31.79
CA LEU A 317 -7.63 22.54 32.76
C LEU A 317 -8.53 23.24 33.77
N LYS A 318 -9.68 23.79 33.37
CA LYS A 318 -10.65 24.36 34.31
C LYS A 318 -11.14 23.34 35.32
N GLU A 319 -11.31 22.08 34.95
CA GLU A 319 -11.68 21.01 35.89
C GLU A 319 -10.55 20.74 36.89
N VAL A 320 -9.29 20.79 36.45
CA VAL A 320 -8.12 20.72 37.32
C VAL A 320 -8.03 21.96 38.23
N GLU A 321 -8.20 23.17 37.70
CA GLU A 321 -8.13 24.47 38.40
C GLU A 321 -9.24 24.68 39.43
N ASN A 322 -10.51 24.48 39.02
CA ASN A 322 -11.69 24.70 39.88
C ASN A 322 -11.69 23.77 41.09
N SER A 323 -10.97 22.66 41.01
CA SER A 323 -10.83 21.75 42.12
C SER A 323 -9.81 22.24 43.17
N LEU A 324 -8.87 23.15 42.86
CA LEU A 324 -7.59 23.14 43.58
C LEU A 324 -6.83 24.40 43.97
N LEU A 325 -7.10 25.67 43.61
CA LEU A 325 -6.49 26.83 44.32
C LEU A 325 -7.02 28.21 43.89
N LYS A 326 -7.13 29.16 44.84
CA LYS A 326 -7.35 30.60 44.58
C LYS A 326 -6.04 31.39 44.33
N ASP A 327 -4.89 30.87 44.79
CA ASP A 327 -3.59 31.60 44.85
C ASP A 327 -2.42 30.93 44.08
N ALA A 328 -2.69 30.02 43.15
CA ALA A 328 -1.65 29.31 42.37
C ALA A 328 -1.28 30.01 41.05
N PHE A 329 -0.08 29.75 40.53
CA PHE A 329 0.31 30.11 39.17
C PHE A 329 -0.64 29.46 38.16
N LYS A 330 -1.31 30.31 37.38
CA LYS A 330 -2.26 29.86 36.36
C LYS A 330 -1.53 29.41 35.10
N PRO A 331 -1.98 28.33 34.45
CA PRO A 331 -1.48 27.95 33.13
C PRO A 331 -1.66 29.08 32.13
N GLN A 332 -0.64 29.31 31.30
CA GLN A 332 -0.69 30.24 30.19
C GLN A 332 -0.89 29.50 28.88
N PHE A 333 -1.68 30.09 27.99
CA PHE A 333 -1.96 29.54 26.67
C PHE A 333 -1.42 30.48 25.60
N GLU A 334 -0.65 29.90 24.69
CA GLU A 334 -0.31 30.53 23.42
C GLU A 334 -0.74 29.60 22.29
N TRP A 335 -1.15 30.15 21.16
CA TRP A 335 -1.53 29.33 20.02
C TRP A 335 -0.98 29.89 18.72
N THR A 336 -0.68 28.99 17.80
CA THR A 336 -0.21 29.31 16.45
C THR A 336 -0.96 28.45 15.45
N SER A 337 -1.33 29.04 14.31
CA SER A 337 -1.99 28.33 13.22
C SER A 337 -1.18 28.46 11.95
N ASP A 338 -0.76 27.33 11.39
CA ASP A 338 -0.19 27.25 10.06
C ASP A 338 -1.26 26.72 9.10
N LYS A 339 -1.88 27.66 8.38
CA LYS A 339 -2.98 27.37 7.44
C LYS A 339 -2.49 26.63 6.19
N GLU A 340 -1.22 26.77 5.81
CA GLU A 340 -0.65 26.10 4.65
C GLU A 340 -0.39 24.62 4.94
N LEU A 341 0.04 24.29 6.16
CA LEU A 341 0.30 22.91 6.59
C LEU A 341 -0.90 22.21 7.24
N GLY A 342 -2.05 22.90 7.38
CA GLY A 342 -3.24 22.36 8.06
C GLY A 342 -2.94 21.94 9.51
N ARG A 343 -2.04 22.68 10.16
CA ARG A 343 -1.50 22.37 11.49
C ARG A 343 -1.83 23.51 12.44
N PHE A 344 -2.40 23.14 13.57
CA PHE A 344 -2.68 24.06 14.66
C PHE A 344 -1.93 23.61 15.91
N ASN A 345 -1.14 24.49 16.49
CA ASN A 345 -0.39 24.21 17.71
C ASN A 345 -0.94 25.07 18.85
N LEU A 346 -1.33 24.42 19.93
CA LEU A 346 -1.66 25.05 21.20
C LEU A 346 -0.52 24.76 22.19
N TYR A 347 0.09 25.79 22.72
CA TYR A 347 1.13 25.71 23.74
C TYR A 347 0.52 26.02 25.10
N LEU A 348 0.79 25.14 26.04
CA LEU A 348 0.44 25.28 27.44
C LEU A 348 1.74 25.40 28.24
N SER A 349 1.93 26.51 28.94
CA SER A 349 3.05 26.70 29.86
C SER A 349 2.52 26.78 31.29
N TRP A 350 3.03 25.93 32.18
CA TRP A 350 2.57 25.88 33.56
C TRP A 350 3.69 25.55 34.54
N PHE A 351 3.96 26.50 35.43
CA PHE A 351 4.84 26.28 36.58
C PHE A 351 4.07 25.59 37.71
N LEU A 352 4.51 24.37 38.06
CA LEU A 352 4.01 23.59 39.19
C LEU A 352 4.98 23.72 40.35
N ASP A 353 4.68 24.60 41.31
CA ASP A 353 5.43 24.66 42.56
C ASP A 353 5.22 23.38 43.40
N LYS A 354 6.11 23.14 44.37
CA LYS A 354 6.08 21.94 45.22
C LYS A 354 4.80 21.80 46.05
N GLU A 355 4.20 22.90 46.51
CA GLU A 355 3.00 22.85 47.35
C GLU A 355 1.79 22.43 46.52
N LEU A 356 1.62 23.04 45.35
CA LEU A 356 0.62 22.69 44.36
C LEU A 356 0.81 21.24 43.88
N ALA A 357 2.04 20.84 43.57
CA ALA A 357 2.35 19.47 43.18
C ALA A 357 1.97 18.47 44.28
N THR A 358 2.25 18.78 45.55
CA THR A 358 1.90 17.90 46.68
C THR A 358 0.37 17.80 46.85
N LYS A 359 -0.37 18.90 46.70
CA LYS A 359 -1.84 18.91 46.73
C LYS A 359 -2.45 18.09 45.60
N LEU A 360 -1.93 18.25 44.37
CA LEU A 360 -2.33 17.46 43.22
C LEU A 360 -2.02 15.98 43.46
N TYR A 361 -0.82 15.65 43.93
CA TYR A 361 -0.37 14.29 44.19
C TYR A 361 -1.30 13.50 45.13
N ASN A 362 -1.84 14.16 46.16
CA ASN A 362 -2.76 13.54 47.12
C ASN A 362 -4.14 13.25 46.52
N ARG A 363 -4.51 13.90 45.41
CA ARG A 363 -5.79 13.72 44.72
C ARG A 363 -5.71 12.85 43.48
N ILE A 364 -4.51 12.48 43.04
CA ILE A 364 -4.32 11.54 41.94
C ILE A 364 -5.01 10.22 42.32
N ASN A 365 -5.97 9.80 41.50
CA ASN A 365 -6.47 8.43 41.55
C ASN A 365 -5.35 7.50 41.06
N ARG A 366 -4.59 6.97 42.03
CA ARG A 366 -3.43 6.13 41.75
C ARG A 366 -3.83 4.83 41.06
N GLU A 367 -4.98 4.25 41.38
CA GLU A 367 -5.47 3.03 40.73
C GLU A 367 -5.78 3.26 39.25
N TRP A 368 -6.42 4.39 38.93
CA TRP A 368 -6.68 4.79 37.54
C TRP A 368 -5.39 5.07 36.77
N LEU A 369 -4.47 5.85 37.35
CA LEU A 369 -3.19 6.17 36.72
C LEU A 369 -2.35 4.89 36.51
N LEU A 370 -2.30 4.02 37.53
CA LEU A 370 -1.65 2.73 37.44
C LEU A 370 -2.31 1.85 36.36
N SER A 371 -3.63 1.78 36.28
CA SER A 371 -4.34 1.03 35.23
C SER A 371 -3.97 1.50 33.82
N ARG A 372 -3.93 2.82 33.58
CA ARG A 372 -3.49 3.43 32.32
C ARG A 372 -2.03 3.09 31.99
N LEU A 373 -1.12 3.32 32.93
CA LEU A 373 0.30 3.02 32.76
C LEU A 373 0.56 1.52 32.57
N LEU A 374 -0.19 0.67 33.29
CA LEU A 374 -0.14 -0.79 33.16
C LEU A 374 -0.68 -1.25 31.82
N SER A 375 -1.75 -0.64 31.29
CA SER A 375 -2.27 -0.95 29.94
C SER A 375 -1.23 -0.64 28.85
N ARG A 376 -0.54 0.50 28.94
CA ARG A 376 0.57 0.85 28.03
C ARG A 376 1.76 -0.09 28.20
N LYS A 377 2.14 -0.42 29.45
CA LYS A 377 3.20 -1.39 29.77
C LYS A 377 2.86 -2.79 29.27
N ARG A 378 1.60 -3.22 29.39
CA ARG A 378 1.08 -4.50 28.91
C ARG A 378 1.16 -4.58 27.40
N THR A 379 0.77 -3.54 26.67
CA THR A 379 0.89 -3.50 25.19
C THR A 379 2.35 -3.65 24.75
N LYS A 380 3.30 -2.98 25.44
CA LYS A 380 4.73 -3.15 25.19
C LYS A 380 5.22 -4.57 25.55
N GLY A 381 4.73 -5.13 26.64
CA GLY A 381 5.00 -6.52 27.04
C GLY A 381 4.52 -7.53 25.99
N GLU A 382 3.25 -7.42 25.57
CA GLU A 382 2.64 -8.23 24.51
C GLU A 382 3.43 -8.14 23.20
N PHE A 383 3.95 -6.96 22.85
CA PHE A 383 4.81 -6.79 21.68
C PHE A 383 6.17 -7.50 21.82
N LEU A 384 6.80 -7.42 22.99
CA LEU A 384 8.06 -8.14 23.25
C LEU A 384 7.85 -9.66 23.26
N GLU A 385 6.75 -10.14 23.81
CA GLU A 385 6.34 -11.54 23.73
C GLU A 385 6.07 -11.96 22.29
N PHE A 386 5.48 -11.08 21.48
CA PHE A 386 5.31 -11.33 20.04
C PHE A 386 6.66 -11.46 19.33
N LEU A 387 7.65 -10.61 19.63
CA LEU A 387 8.99 -10.75 19.06
C LEU A 387 9.68 -12.06 19.51
N LYS A 388 9.47 -12.50 20.76
CA LYS A 388 9.94 -13.82 21.22
C LYS A 388 9.25 -14.95 20.45
N PHE A 389 7.92 -14.90 20.34
CA PHE A 389 7.14 -15.84 19.55
C PHE A 389 7.63 -15.94 18.10
N LEU A 390 7.98 -14.81 17.45
CA LEU A 390 8.57 -14.85 16.11
C LEU A 390 9.95 -15.53 16.07
N LYS A 391 10.78 -15.32 17.09
CA LYS A 391 12.09 -15.98 17.21
C LYS A 391 11.97 -17.48 17.46
N ASP A 392 10.92 -17.91 18.13
CA ASP A 392 10.68 -19.33 18.44
C ASP A 392 9.65 -19.95 17.50
N PHE A 393 9.30 -19.24 16.41
CA PHE A 393 8.24 -19.66 15.51
C PHE A 393 8.58 -21.00 14.85
N ASN A 394 7.67 -21.96 15.04
CA ASN A 394 7.63 -23.20 14.29
C ASN A 394 6.31 -23.27 13.53
N PHE A 395 6.34 -23.80 12.31
CA PHE A 395 5.17 -23.80 11.45
C PHE A 395 4.14 -24.84 11.92
N ASN A 396 2.94 -24.37 12.29
CA ASN A 396 1.71 -25.15 12.45
C ASN A 396 0.49 -24.21 12.31
N LEU A 397 -0.73 -24.76 12.25
CA LEU A 397 -1.93 -23.94 12.02
C LEU A 397 -2.23 -22.98 13.18
N GLU A 398 -2.01 -23.41 14.43
CA GLU A 398 -2.25 -22.58 15.62
C GLU A 398 -1.34 -21.36 15.66
N ASN A 399 -0.05 -21.56 15.40
CA ASN A 399 0.97 -20.52 15.33
C ASN A 399 0.71 -19.59 14.14
N LEU A 400 0.24 -20.11 13.01
CA LEU A 400 -0.16 -19.28 11.86
C LEU A 400 -1.33 -18.34 12.23
N ILE A 401 -2.38 -18.88 12.85
CA ILE A 401 -3.53 -18.09 13.33
C ILE A 401 -3.07 -17.07 14.38
N THR A 402 -2.22 -17.50 15.31
CA THR A 402 -1.66 -16.64 16.36
C THR A 402 -0.80 -15.51 15.78
N LEU A 403 0.04 -15.81 14.79
CA LEU A 403 0.86 -14.83 14.07
C LEU A 403 -0.03 -13.76 13.44
N LYS A 404 -1.02 -14.19 12.64
CA LYS A 404 -1.94 -13.28 11.94
C LYS A 404 -2.74 -12.41 12.92
N SER A 405 -3.26 -13.03 13.99
CA SER A 405 -4.04 -12.36 15.02
C SER A 405 -3.20 -11.34 15.79
N LYS A 406 -2.03 -11.73 16.30
CA LYS A 406 -1.11 -10.84 17.04
C LYS A 406 -0.62 -9.69 16.16
N LEU A 407 -0.25 -9.95 14.91
CA LEU A 407 0.13 -8.91 13.95
C LEU A 407 -0.97 -7.86 13.78
N SER A 408 -2.20 -8.30 13.51
CA SER A 408 -3.34 -7.40 13.28
C SER A 408 -3.73 -6.63 14.54
N SER A 409 -3.76 -7.31 15.69
CA SER A 409 -4.14 -6.73 16.98
C SER A 409 -3.10 -5.75 17.51
N LEU A 410 -1.81 -6.10 17.48
CA LEU A 410 -0.76 -5.19 17.94
C LEU A 410 -0.63 -3.99 17.01
N TRP A 411 -0.81 -4.18 15.70
CA TRP A 411 -0.82 -3.07 14.74
C TRP A 411 -1.96 -2.10 15.00
N SER A 412 -3.17 -2.59 15.29
CA SER A 412 -4.32 -1.73 15.60
C SER A 412 -4.17 -1.02 16.94
N LYS A 413 -3.59 -1.68 17.96
CA LYS A 413 -3.32 -1.09 19.28
C LYS A 413 -2.23 -0.02 19.24
N ASN A 414 -1.08 -0.29 18.60
CA ASN A 414 0.05 0.64 18.60
C ASN A 414 1.03 0.43 17.42
N ARG A 415 0.80 1.15 16.33
CA ARG A 415 1.68 1.16 15.13
C ARG A 415 3.11 1.65 15.42
N LYS A 416 3.33 2.55 16.39
CA LYS A 416 4.68 3.10 16.69
C LYS A 416 5.65 2.03 17.16
N LEU A 417 5.16 1.00 17.86
CA LEU A 417 6.03 -0.08 18.33
C LEU A 417 6.67 -0.84 17.16
N PHE A 418 5.94 -1.00 16.06
CA PHE A 418 6.46 -1.61 14.84
C PHE A 418 7.53 -0.73 14.19
N GLU A 419 7.29 0.57 14.06
CA GLU A 419 8.27 1.54 13.53
C GLU A 419 9.56 1.58 14.36
N LEU A 420 9.43 1.69 15.69
CA LEU A 420 10.55 1.72 16.63
C LEU A 420 11.41 0.45 16.58
N LYS A 421 10.79 -0.69 16.25
CA LYS A 421 11.44 -1.99 16.21
C LYS A 421 11.55 -2.53 14.80
N LYS A 422 11.50 -1.67 13.77
CA LYS A 422 11.49 -2.08 12.35
C LYS A 422 12.69 -2.95 11.99
N GLU A 423 13.88 -2.56 12.39
CA GLU A 423 15.12 -3.31 12.12
C GLU A 423 15.11 -4.65 12.85
N GLN A 424 14.74 -4.66 14.13
CA GLN A 424 14.66 -5.89 14.92
C GLN A 424 13.63 -6.87 14.35
N LEU A 425 12.47 -6.37 13.92
CA LEU A 425 11.43 -7.18 13.29
C LEU A 425 11.93 -7.75 11.96
N ARG A 426 12.57 -6.91 11.13
CA ARG A 426 13.15 -7.32 9.85
C ARG A 426 14.18 -8.44 10.03
N GLU A 427 15.12 -8.27 10.96
CA GLU A 427 16.15 -9.27 11.27
C GLU A 427 15.54 -10.61 11.68
N ILE A 428 14.51 -10.60 12.53
CA ILE A 428 13.83 -11.83 12.96
C ILE A 428 13.15 -12.51 11.76
N LEU A 429 12.41 -11.76 10.95
CA LEU A 429 11.73 -12.31 9.77
C LEU A 429 12.73 -12.83 8.72
N ASP A 430 13.87 -12.18 8.55
CA ASP A 430 14.97 -12.63 7.69
C ASP A 430 15.60 -13.94 8.20
N SER A 431 16.03 -13.96 9.47
CA SER A 431 16.71 -15.12 10.07
C SER A 431 15.83 -16.39 10.16
N LYS A 432 14.51 -16.22 10.21
CA LYS A 432 13.53 -17.31 10.27
C LYS A 432 12.85 -17.61 8.95
N GLU A 433 13.27 -16.95 7.86
CA GLU A 433 12.72 -17.12 6.52
C GLU A 433 11.19 -16.92 6.44
N LEU A 434 10.61 -16.15 7.37
CA LEU A 434 9.15 -15.98 7.51
C LEU A 434 8.54 -15.08 6.43
N TRP A 435 9.36 -14.45 5.60
CA TRP A 435 8.87 -13.58 4.53
C TRP A 435 7.98 -14.28 3.53
N SER A 436 8.23 -15.57 3.22
CA SER A 436 7.36 -16.37 2.35
C SER A 436 5.93 -16.40 2.89
N LEU A 437 5.79 -16.55 4.21
CA LEU A 437 4.52 -16.56 4.91
C LEU A 437 3.87 -15.17 4.94
N ILE A 438 4.65 -14.12 5.24
CA ILE A 438 4.17 -12.73 5.24
C ILE A 438 3.69 -12.32 3.84
N GLY A 439 4.44 -12.68 2.79
CA GLY A 439 4.07 -12.43 1.40
C GLY A 439 2.73 -13.07 1.04
N TYR A 440 2.53 -14.34 1.40
CA TYR A 440 1.26 -15.03 1.24
C TYR A 440 0.13 -14.36 2.03
N LEU A 441 0.35 -14.06 3.31
CA LEU A 441 -0.64 -13.40 4.18
C LEU A 441 -1.00 -11.98 3.72
N CYS A 442 -0.14 -11.31 2.96
CA CYS A 442 -0.41 -9.98 2.44
C CYS A 442 -1.03 -9.97 1.03
N ALA A 443 -0.73 -10.97 0.20
CA ALA A 443 -1.28 -11.08 -1.16
C ALA A 443 -2.55 -11.95 -1.24
N GLY A 444 -2.79 -12.80 -0.23
CA GLY A 444 -3.86 -13.81 -0.22
C GLY A 444 -5.26 -13.27 0.13
N THR A 445 -6.26 -14.15 0.03
CA THR A 445 -7.68 -13.86 0.32
C THR A 445 -7.97 -13.56 1.78
N GLN A 446 -7.09 -13.98 2.68
CA GLN A 446 -7.15 -13.73 4.13
C GLN A 446 -6.16 -12.64 4.56
N SER A 447 -6.18 -11.52 3.86
CA SER A 447 -5.14 -10.49 3.96
C SER A 447 -5.05 -9.84 5.34
N LEU A 448 -3.82 -9.62 5.82
CA LEU A 448 -3.57 -8.67 6.92
C LEU A 448 -4.09 -7.25 6.56
N PRO A 449 -4.26 -6.35 7.55
CA PRO A 449 -4.60 -4.95 7.28
C PRO A 449 -3.66 -4.33 6.24
N LYS A 450 -4.21 -3.57 5.28
CA LYS A 450 -3.45 -3.03 4.14
C LYS A 450 -2.23 -2.21 4.58
N GLU A 451 -2.41 -1.34 5.57
CA GLU A 451 -1.35 -0.47 6.07
C GLU A 451 -0.24 -1.29 6.74
N LEU A 452 -0.59 -2.38 7.41
CA LEU A 452 0.39 -3.31 7.98
C LEU A 452 1.18 -4.01 6.87
N CYS A 453 0.51 -4.48 5.82
CA CYS A 453 1.21 -5.09 4.68
C CYS A 453 2.15 -4.10 3.99
N LYS A 454 1.71 -2.85 3.80
CA LYS A 454 2.56 -1.80 3.25
C LYS A 454 3.80 -1.59 4.11
N PHE A 455 3.64 -1.45 5.43
CA PHE A 455 4.75 -1.34 6.37
C PHE A 455 5.71 -2.54 6.30
N LEU A 456 5.17 -3.77 6.33
CA LEU A 456 5.99 -4.99 6.26
C LEU A 456 6.77 -5.11 4.95
N MET A 457 6.21 -4.65 3.82
CA MET A 457 6.92 -4.60 2.55
C MET A 457 7.99 -3.50 2.55
N GLU A 458 7.68 -2.32 3.10
CA GLU A 458 8.61 -1.20 3.19
C GLU A 458 9.86 -1.55 4.01
N ILE A 459 9.71 -2.20 5.17
CA ILE A 459 10.87 -2.66 5.97
C ILE A 459 11.72 -3.70 5.22
N LYS A 460 11.11 -4.49 4.33
CA LYS A 460 11.82 -5.44 3.46
C LYS A 460 12.48 -4.76 2.26
N GLY A 461 12.22 -3.47 2.03
CA GLY A 461 12.71 -2.71 0.88
C GLY A 461 11.90 -2.95 -0.40
N LEU A 462 10.62 -3.27 -0.27
CA LEU A 462 9.71 -3.59 -1.37
C LEU A 462 8.49 -2.67 -1.36
N VAL A 463 7.84 -2.53 -2.51
CA VAL A 463 6.68 -1.65 -2.72
C VAL A 463 5.37 -2.39 -2.45
N SER A 464 5.29 -3.67 -2.80
CA SER A 464 4.06 -4.45 -2.69
C SER A 464 4.30 -5.93 -2.40
N PRO A 465 3.31 -6.65 -1.85
CA PRO A 465 3.37 -8.10 -1.67
C PRO A 465 3.57 -8.85 -3.00
N HIS A 466 2.98 -8.33 -4.09
CA HIS A 466 3.17 -8.88 -5.42
C HIS A 466 4.64 -8.75 -5.87
N GLN A 467 5.33 -7.64 -5.56
CA GLN A 467 6.76 -7.50 -5.82
C GLN A 467 7.59 -8.51 -5.02
N PHE A 468 7.22 -8.77 -3.76
CA PHE A 468 7.87 -9.81 -2.96
C PHE A 468 7.71 -11.19 -3.62
N LEU A 469 6.49 -11.57 -3.98
CA LEU A 469 6.20 -12.86 -4.61
C LEU A 469 6.88 -13.01 -5.99
N ALA A 470 7.06 -11.92 -6.74
CA ALA A 470 7.81 -11.93 -7.99
C ALA A 470 9.32 -12.12 -7.78
N LYS A 471 9.90 -11.63 -6.68
CA LYS A 471 11.35 -11.69 -6.42
C LYS A 471 11.78 -12.94 -5.65
N THR A 472 10.92 -13.51 -4.80
CA THR A 472 11.25 -14.71 -4.02
C THR A 472 11.48 -15.94 -4.90
N SER A 473 12.29 -16.86 -4.41
CA SER A 473 12.49 -18.21 -4.98
C SER A 473 11.79 -19.30 -4.18
N THR A 474 11.29 -18.98 -2.99
CA THR A 474 10.63 -19.94 -2.09
C THR A 474 9.23 -19.43 -1.77
N TYR A 475 8.25 -20.33 -1.87
CA TYR A 475 6.86 -20.05 -1.54
C TYR A 475 6.39 -21.04 -0.47
N TRP A 476 5.72 -20.51 0.56
CA TRP A 476 4.99 -21.30 1.54
C TRP A 476 3.52 -21.04 1.29
N THR A 477 2.77 -22.07 0.92
CA THR A 477 1.39 -21.91 0.47
C THR A 477 0.53 -23.08 0.93
N PRO A 478 -0.74 -22.84 1.29
CA PRO A 478 -1.67 -23.93 1.51
C PRO A 478 -2.00 -24.59 0.17
N VAL A 479 -2.46 -25.84 0.26
CA VAL A 479 -3.10 -26.56 -0.83
C VAL A 479 -4.60 -26.47 -0.62
N ILE A 480 -5.29 -25.85 -1.59
CA ILE A 480 -6.74 -25.73 -1.59
C ILE A 480 -7.32 -27.10 -1.94
N ALA A 481 -7.82 -27.81 -0.92
CA ALA A 481 -8.36 -29.16 -1.05
C ALA A 481 -9.83 -29.21 -0.62
N ARG A 482 -10.65 -29.94 -1.37
CA ARG A 482 -12.04 -30.23 -1.00
C ARG A 482 -12.09 -31.38 0.00
N ARG A 483 -13.10 -31.38 0.87
CA ARG A 483 -13.29 -32.40 1.94
C ARG A 483 -13.26 -33.85 1.46
N ASN A 484 -13.71 -34.12 0.24
CA ASN A 484 -13.67 -35.45 -0.36
C ASN A 484 -12.25 -35.98 -0.66
N LEU A 485 -11.22 -35.14 -0.60
CA LEU A 485 -9.82 -35.53 -0.82
C LEU A 485 -9.10 -35.95 0.47
N ARG A 486 -9.77 -35.93 1.63
CA ARG A 486 -9.18 -36.29 2.94
C ARG A 486 -8.53 -37.68 2.92
N ALA A 487 -9.21 -38.68 2.37
CA ALA A 487 -8.70 -40.05 2.34
C ALA A 487 -7.39 -40.15 1.53
N GLU A 488 -7.26 -39.37 0.46
CA GLU A 488 -6.05 -39.36 -0.36
C GLU A 488 -4.89 -38.67 0.36
N TRP A 489 -5.15 -37.56 1.05
CA TRP A 489 -4.16 -36.92 1.92
C TRP A 489 -3.72 -37.83 3.06
N GLU A 490 -4.64 -38.50 3.75
CA GLU A 490 -4.30 -39.43 4.83
C GLU A 490 -3.43 -40.59 4.33
N ARG A 491 -3.70 -41.10 3.12
CA ARG A 491 -2.89 -42.13 2.48
C ARG A 491 -1.48 -41.63 2.17
N VAL A 492 -1.35 -40.41 1.65
CA VAL A 492 -0.05 -39.77 1.36
C VAL A 492 0.75 -39.59 2.65
N ILE A 493 0.12 -39.07 3.71
CA ILE A 493 0.77 -38.79 5.00
C ILE A 493 1.18 -40.08 5.71
N LYS A 494 0.22 -41.01 5.92
CA LYS A 494 0.47 -42.28 6.63
C LYS A 494 1.39 -43.21 5.83
N GLY A 495 1.24 -43.21 4.51
CA GLY A 495 2.03 -44.02 3.60
C GLY A 495 3.37 -43.41 3.21
N LYS A 496 3.67 -42.16 3.60
CA LYS A 496 4.85 -41.39 3.17
C LYS A 496 5.04 -41.42 1.66
N VAL A 497 3.94 -41.26 0.92
CA VAL A 497 3.95 -41.26 -0.54
C VAL A 497 4.45 -39.90 -1.01
N ASP A 498 5.38 -39.89 -1.96
CA ASP A 498 5.84 -38.64 -2.54
C ASP A 498 4.74 -37.96 -3.37
N PHE A 499 4.86 -36.65 -3.53
CA PHE A 499 3.95 -35.86 -4.34
C PHE A 499 4.71 -34.85 -5.20
N SER A 500 4.08 -34.49 -6.30
CA SER A 500 4.64 -33.61 -7.30
C SER A 500 3.68 -32.47 -7.62
N LEU A 501 4.26 -31.39 -8.14
CA LEU A 501 3.53 -30.24 -8.64
C LEU A 501 3.36 -30.40 -10.15
N LYS A 502 2.13 -30.26 -10.66
CA LYS A 502 1.82 -30.37 -12.09
C LYS A 502 1.09 -29.12 -12.58
N ALA A 503 1.55 -28.56 -13.70
CA ALA A 503 0.87 -27.47 -14.37
C ALA A 503 -0.32 -27.97 -15.21
N GLU A 504 -1.42 -27.22 -15.22
CA GLU A 504 -2.58 -27.46 -16.06
C GLU A 504 -2.78 -26.31 -17.08
N PRO A 505 -1.94 -26.23 -18.13
CA PRO A 505 -2.01 -25.13 -19.09
C PRO A 505 -3.31 -25.11 -19.91
N LEU A 506 -4.01 -26.24 -19.99
CA LEU A 506 -5.28 -26.40 -20.71
C LEU A 506 -6.51 -26.20 -19.82
N ASN A 507 -6.33 -25.78 -18.55
CA ASN A 507 -7.45 -25.55 -17.65
C ASN A 507 -8.28 -24.35 -18.15
N PRO A 508 -9.58 -24.54 -18.46
CA PRO A 508 -10.40 -23.50 -19.07
C PRO A 508 -10.66 -22.31 -18.13
N ASN A 509 -10.49 -22.49 -16.82
CA ASN A 509 -10.69 -21.43 -15.83
C ASN A 509 -9.43 -20.55 -15.65
N SER A 510 -8.24 -21.14 -15.83
CA SER A 510 -6.96 -20.43 -15.67
C SER A 510 -5.79 -21.29 -16.18
N PRO A 511 -5.03 -20.86 -17.19
CA PRO A 511 -3.88 -21.57 -17.75
C PRO A 511 -2.63 -21.53 -16.85
N VAL A 512 -2.69 -20.77 -15.76
CA VAL A 512 -1.66 -20.73 -14.71
C VAL A 512 -2.03 -21.58 -13.51
N THR A 513 -2.87 -22.60 -13.68
CA THR A 513 -3.28 -23.49 -12.58
C THR A 513 -2.21 -24.53 -12.30
N TYR A 514 -1.84 -24.69 -11.03
CA TYR A 514 -1.01 -25.78 -10.54
C TYR A 514 -1.78 -26.66 -9.58
N VAL A 515 -1.55 -27.96 -9.73
CA VAL A 515 -2.15 -29.00 -8.91
C VAL A 515 -1.08 -29.81 -8.21
N ILE A 516 -1.41 -30.31 -7.03
CA ILE A 516 -0.61 -31.30 -6.33
C ILE A 516 -1.15 -32.69 -6.69
N GLN A 517 -0.26 -33.58 -7.11
CA GLN A 517 -0.57 -34.98 -7.37
C GLN A 517 0.36 -35.90 -6.57
N SER A 518 -0.17 -36.98 -6.03
CA SER A 518 0.67 -38.06 -5.49
C SER A 518 1.44 -38.76 -6.61
N GLU A 519 2.48 -39.51 -6.25
CA GLU A 519 3.30 -40.29 -7.19
C GLU A 519 2.48 -41.23 -8.08
N ASP A 520 1.40 -41.81 -7.55
CA ASP A 520 0.45 -42.65 -8.31
C ASP A 520 -0.55 -41.86 -9.18
N GLY A 521 -0.36 -40.55 -9.30
CA GLY A 521 -1.12 -39.68 -10.21
C GLY A 521 -2.46 -39.18 -9.68
N LYS A 522 -2.79 -39.44 -8.41
CA LYS A 522 -4.07 -38.96 -7.84
C LYS A 522 -4.00 -37.48 -7.46
N PHE A 523 -5.11 -36.78 -7.71
CA PHE A 523 -5.26 -35.37 -7.42
C PHE A 523 -5.43 -35.10 -5.92
N LEU A 524 -4.63 -34.19 -5.37
CA LEU A 524 -4.63 -33.84 -3.94
C LEU A 524 -5.14 -32.42 -3.66
N GLY A 525 -5.07 -31.51 -4.64
CA GLY A 525 -5.61 -30.15 -4.50
C GLY A 525 -4.93 -29.14 -5.42
N TYR A 526 -5.31 -27.87 -5.25
CA TYR A 526 -4.83 -26.75 -6.08
C TYR A 526 -3.90 -25.82 -5.30
N ILE A 527 -2.92 -25.24 -5.99
CA ILE A 527 -2.17 -24.10 -5.46
C ILE A 527 -2.99 -22.81 -5.68
N PRO A 528 -3.10 -21.91 -4.68
CA PRO A 528 -3.78 -20.63 -4.81
C PRO A 528 -3.32 -19.85 -6.05
N LYS A 529 -4.29 -19.30 -6.80
CA LYS A 529 -4.06 -18.58 -8.06
C LYS A 529 -2.93 -17.56 -7.99
N VAL A 530 -2.85 -16.82 -6.88
CA VAL A 530 -1.83 -15.78 -6.67
C VAL A 530 -0.40 -16.35 -6.73
N ILE A 531 -0.17 -17.51 -6.12
CA ILE A 531 1.13 -18.18 -6.13
C ILE A 531 1.37 -18.86 -7.48
N SER A 532 0.35 -19.56 -7.99
CA SER A 532 0.40 -20.30 -9.25
C SER A 532 0.80 -19.43 -10.45
N HIS A 533 0.38 -18.16 -10.48
CA HIS A 533 0.83 -17.18 -11.48
C HIS A 533 2.35 -16.99 -11.48
N TYR A 534 2.94 -16.76 -10.30
CA TYR A 534 4.38 -16.57 -10.19
C TYR A 534 5.15 -17.86 -10.49
N LEU A 535 4.63 -19.02 -10.07
CA LEU A 535 5.24 -20.31 -10.41
C LEU A 535 5.28 -20.53 -11.94
N ALA A 536 4.19 -20.23 -12.64
CA ALA A 536 4.12 -20.33 -14.10
C ALA A 536 5.17 -19.45 -14.77
N ALA A 537 5.33 -18.22 -14.28
CA ALA A 537 6.32 -17.31 -14.82
C ALA A 537 7.76 -17.80 -14.55
N LYS A 538 8.05 -18.31 -13.34
CA LYS A 538 9.36 -18.88 -12.99
C LYS A 538 9.70 -20.08 -13.87
N GLU A 539 8.78 -21.02 -14.03
CA GLU A 539 8.97 -22.20 -14.89
C GLU A 539 9.25 -21.80 -16.34
N ARG A 540 8.48 -20.85 -16.90
CA ARG A 540 8.72 -20.32 -18.25
C ARG A 540 10.03 -19.57 -18.41
N SER A 541 10.52 -18.95 -17.35
CA SER A 541 11.85 -18.34 -17.33
C SER A 541 13.00 -19.37 -17.27
N GLY A 542 12.67 -20.68 -17.26
CA GLY A 542 13.63 -21.78 -17.27
C GLY A 542 13.95 -22.37 -15.89
N LYS A 543 13.26 -21.93 -14.82
CA LYS A 543 13.50 -22.46 -13.47
C LYS A 543 12.83 -23.81 -13.26
N LYS A 544 13.45 -24.67 -12.45
CA LYS A 544 12.85 -25.94 -12.04
C LYS A 544 12.07 -25.76 -10.74
N LEU A 545 10.83 -26.24 -10.71
CA LEU A 545 9.99 -26.20 -9.51
C LEU A 545 10.17 -27.48 -8.70
N LYS A 546 10.53 -27.35 -7.42
CA LYS A 546 10.60 -28.45 -6.47
C LYS A 546 9.60 -28.23 -5.34
N VAL A 547 8.73 -29.20 -5.11
CA VAL A 547 7.75 -29.16 -4.02
C VAL A 547 8.17 -30.11 -2.89
N ARG A 548 7.90 -29.71 -1.65
CA ARG A 548 8.12 -30.49 -0.44
C ARG A 548 6.99 -30.25 0.55
N GLU A 549 6.83 -31.19 1.48
CA GLU A 549 5.97 -31.02 2.64
C GLU A 549 6.51 -29.87 3.50
N LEU A 550 5.63 -28.94 3.86
CA LEU A 550 5.90 -27.94 4.90
C LEU A 550 5.19 -28.31 6.19
N TYR A 551 3.91 -28.68 6.11
CA TYR A 551 3.12 -29.10 7.27
C TYR A 551 1.83 -29.80 6.85
N PHE A 552 1.56 -30.97 7.45
CA PHE A 552 0.32 -31.72 7.26
C PHE A 552 -0.33 -32.06 8.61
N GLU A 553 -1.61 -31.75 8.73
CA GLU A 553 -2.41 -32.10 9.91
C GLU A 553 -3.40 -33.22 9.58
N PRO A 554 -3.21 -34.45 10.09
CA PRO A 554 -4.08 -35.58 9.76
C PRO A 554 -5.44 -35.52 10.47
N ASP A 555 -5.51 -34.89 11.65
CA ASP A 555 -6.69 -34.96 12.52
C ASP A 555 -7.74 -33.88 12.20
N VAL A 556 -7.29 -32.72 11.70
CA VAL A 556 -8.15 -31.56 11.39
C VAL A 556 -8.15 -31.28 9.89
N PHE A 557 -9.20 -31.71 9.18
CA PHE A 557 -9.38 -31.37 7.76
C PHE A 557 -10.11 -30.04 7.60
N THR A 558 -9.40 -29.04 7.08
CA THR A 558 -9.92 -27.76 6.58
C THR A 558 -9.43 -27.54 5.15
N GLU A 559 -10.03 -26.58 4.44
CA GLU A 559 -9.64 -26.23 3.06
C GLU A 559 -8.16 -25.80 2.92
N ASN A 560 -7.47 -25.48 4.04
CA ASN A 560 -6.09 -25.02 4.08
C ASN A 560 -5.22 -25.82 5.07
N SER A 561 -5.62 -27.05 5.42
CA SER A 561 -4.89 -27.86 6.43
C SER A 561 -3.54 -28.40 5.96
N TYR A 562 -3.30 -28.42 4.65
CA TYR A 562 -2.08 -28.95 4.06
C TYR A 562 -1.26 -27.82 3.47
N TRP A 563 0.00 -27.73 3.86
CA TRP A 563 0.92 -26.71 3.42
C TRP A 563 2.15 -27.32 2.76
N VAL A 564 2.58 -26.68 1.68
CA VAL A 564 3.74 -27.10 0.90
C VAL A 564 4.75 -25.97 0.80
N GLU A 565 6.02 -26.35 0.75
CA GLU A 565 7.12 -25.49 0.36
C GLU A 565 7.42 -25.73 -1.12
N ILE A 566 7.44 -24.66 -1.91
CA ILE A 566 7.80 -24.71 -3.33
C ILE A 566 9.07 -23.87 -3.54
N LYS A 567 10.16 -24.51 -3.97
CA LYS A 567 11.43 -23.86 -4.35
C LYS A 567 11.58 -23.78 -5.86
N CYS A 568 11.92 -22.60 -6.36
CA CYS A 568 12.22 -22.33 -7.76
C CYS A 568 13.74 -22.27 -7.94
N LEU A 569 14.31 -23.38 -8.44
CA LEU A 569 15.74 -23.60 -8.64
C LEU A 569 16.22 -23.00 -9.96
#